data_AF-A0A7X8YW06-F1
#
_entry.id   AF-A0A7X8YW06-F1
#
_cell.length_a   1.000
_cell.length_b   1.000
_cell.length_c   1.000
_cell.angle_alpha   90.00
_cell.angle_beta   90.00
_cell.angle_gamma   90.00
#
_symmetry.space_group_name_H-M   'P 1'
#
loop_
_entity.id
_entity.type
_entity.pdbx_description
1 polymer ?
#
loop_
_entity_poly.entity_id
_entity_poly.type
_entity_poly.pdbx_seq_one_letter_code
_entity_poly.pdbx_strand_id
1 'polypeptide(L)'
;MFGWLFLVFVLAALAAPNDPNVEVPIEVGKGVIVTPADGWYSASGVWDVGPDAISLQSSGVYVAFMVEDYGGTNDELLAEMLETLEPDFESFRVLPAAATTVAGDIPGLVALFSGASKEWGAENEIVVATHGGLGVIMLATGPAGQLSRMQADLDTMLDDLVLPR
;
A
#
# COMPACT_ATOMS: atom_id res chain seq x y z
N MET A 1 2.28 22.77 0.02
CA MET A 1 0.82 23.02 -0.08
C MET A 1 0.18 21.82 0.59
N PHE A 2 -0.19 21.95 1.86
CA PHE A 2 -0.78 20.85 2.62
C PHE A 2 -2.28 21.00 2.57
N GLY A 3 -2.93 20.06 1.92
CA GLY A 3 -4.37 19.97 1.88
C GLY A 3 -4.72 18.71 1.13
N TRP A 4 -5.78 18.06 1.58
CA TRP A 4 -6.40 16.86 1.02
C TRP A 4 -5.96 15.56 1.68
N LEU A 5 -6.49 15.32 2.89
CA LEU A 5 -6.99 13.98 3.24
C LEU A 5 -8.15 14.14 4.24
N PHE A 6 -9.37 13.93 3.77
CA PHE A 6 -10.53 13.64 4.60
C PHE A 6 -11.40 12.70 3.78
N LEU A 7 -11.42 11.42 4.15
CA LEU A 7 -12.29 10.44 3.53
C LEU A 7 -12.74 9.43 4.58
N VAL A 8 -13.93 9.70 5.14
CA VAL A 8 -14.66 8.79 6.03
C VAL A 8 -15.26 7.66 5.19
N PHE A 9 -15.04 6.40 5.56
CA PHE A 9 -15.78 5.27 4.99
C PHE A 9 -16.36 4.33 6.04
N VAL A 10 -17.62 3.95 5.81
CA VAL A 10 -18.38 2.95 6.56
C VAL A 10 -18.16 1.59 5.90
N LEU A 11 -17.49 0.67 6.59
CA LEU A 11 -17.31 -0.71 6.14
C LEU A 11 -18.64 -1.49 6.21
N ALA A 12 -19.32 -1.63 5.06
CA ALA A 12 -20.45 -2.54 4.93
C ALA A 12 -19.97 -3.85 4.29
N ALA A 13 -19.89 -4.90 5.10
CA ALA A 13 -19.57 -6.26 4.64
C ALA A 13 -20.67 -6.80 3.72
N LEU A 14 -20.46 -6.70 2.40
CA LEU A 14 -21.22 -7.45 1.40
C LEU A 14 -20.24 -8.04 0.38
N ALA A 15 -19.98 -9.33 0.54
CA ALA A 15 -19.31 -10.15 -0.44
C ALA A 15 -20.19 -10.25 -1.70
N ALA A 16 -19.86 -9.47 -2.72
CA ALA A 16 -20.34 -9.67 -4.09
C ALA A 16 -19.25 -10.44 -4.87
N PRO A 17 -19.61 -11.44 -5.69
CA PRO A 17 -18.66 -12.17 -6.51
C PRO A 17 -18.25 -11.30 -7.69
N ASN A 18 -17.17 -10.54 -7.56
CA ASN A 18 -16.65 -9.70 -8.63
C ASN A 18 -15.66 -10.48 -9.52
N ASP A 19 -15.72 -10.12 -10.81
CA ASP A 19 -14.94 -10.50 -12.01
C ASP A 19 -13.48 -10.96 -11.80
N PRO A 20 -12.94 -11.78 -12.73
CA PRO A 20 -11.78 -12.64 -12.54
C PRO A 20 -10.49 -11.81 -12.46
N ASN A 21 -9.57 -12.30 -11.63
CA ASN A 21 -8.18 -11.90 -11.43
C ASN A 21 -7.67 -10.79 -12.35
N VAL A 22 -7.14 -9.71 -11.76
CA VAL A 22 -6.39 -8.73 -12.54
C VAL A 22 -4.98 -9.28 -12.77
N GLU A 23 -4.84 -10.31 -13.60
CA GLU A 23 -3.54 -10.87 -14.03
C GLU A 23 -2.84 -9.95 -15.07
N VAL A 24 -3.37 -8.76 -15.28
CA VAL A 24 -2.87 -7.80 -16.26
C VAL A 24 -2.11 -6.71 -15.51
N PRO A 25 -0.89 -6.35 -15.95
CA PRO A 25 -0.17 -5.21 -15.39
C PRO A 25 -1.02 -3.94 -15.38
N ILE A 26 -1.03 -3.25 -14.24
CA ILE A 26 -1.83 -2.04 -13.99
C ILE A 26 -0.89 -0.85 -13.81
N GLU A 27 -1.16 0.23 -14.54
CA GLU A 27 -0.47 1.50 -14.31
C GLU A 27 -0.97 2.15 -13.01
N VAL A 28 -0.04 2.42 -12.09
CA VAL A 28 -0.30 3.11 -10.82
C VAL A 28 -0.32 4.63 -11.03
N GLY A 29 0.61 5.11 -11.86
CA GLY A 29 0.82 6.53 -12.14
C GLY A 29 2.28 6.79 -12.50
N LYS A 30 2.54 7.88 -13.24
CA LYS A 30 3.90 8.33 -13.60
C LYS A 30 4.76 7.25 -14.28
N GLY A 31 4.15 6.32 -15.01
CA GLY A 31 4.85 5.21 -15.68
C GLY A 31 5.25 4.05 -14.77
N VAL A 32 4.80 4.06 -13.50
CA VAL A 32 4.94 2.94 -12.58
C VAL A 32 3.86 1.91 -12.84
N ILE A 33 4.26 0.63 -12.92
CA ILE A 33 3.35 -0.48 -13.23
C ILE A 33 3.50 -1.56 -12.16
N VAL A 34 2.37 -2.06 -11.68
CA VAL A 34 2.28 -3.20 -10.76
C VAL A 34 1.63 -4.36 -11.49
N THR A 35 2.20 -5.55 -11.36
CA THR A 35 1.57 -6.80 -11.82
C THR A 35 0.94 -7.47 -10.62
N PRO A 36 -0.39 -7.51 -10.49
CA PRO A 36 -1.03 -8.16 -9.36
C PRO A 36 -0.74 -9.66 -9.33
N ALA A 37 -0.53 -10.22 -8.14
CA ALA A 37 -0.43 -11.66 -7.96
C ALA A 37 -1.78 -12.37 -8.22
N ASP A 38 -1.73 -13.67 -8.48
CA ASP A 38 -2.93 -14.47 -8.73
C ASP A 38 -3.95 -14.36 -7.58
N GLY A 39 -5.22 -14.15 -7.92
CA GLY A 39 -6.30 -14.01 -6.94
C GLY A 39 -6.46 -12.60 -6.36
N TRP A 40 -5.62 -11.64 -6.75
CA TRP A 40 -5.83 -10.22 -6.45
C TRP A 40 -6.75 -9.56 -7.48
N TYR A 41 -7.62 -8.70 -6.99
CA TYR A 41 -8.57 -7.96 -7.82
C TYR A 41 -8.78 -6.54 -7.30
N SER A 42 -9.36 -5.68 -8.13
CA SER A 42 -9.55 -4.27 -7.78
C SER A 42 -10.38 -4.08 -6.50
N ALA A 43 -9.89 -3.18 -5.64
CA ALA A 43 -10.59 -2.69 -4.46
C ALA A 43 -11.14 -1.26 -4.64
N SER A 44 -11.08 -0.68 -5.84
CA SER A 44 -11.45 0.73 -6.06
C SER A 44 -12.91 1.07 -5.74
N GLY A 45 -13.80 0.07 -5.71
CA GLY A 45 -15.19 0.25 -5.29
C GLY A 45 -15.40 0.34 -3.77
N VAL A 46 -14.39 0.03 -2.97
CA VAL A 46 -14.46 0.01 -1.50
C VAL A 46 -13.34 0.81 -0.83
N TRP A 47 -12.21 0.98 -1.50
CA TRP A 47 -11.08 1.79 -1.05
C TRP A 47 -10.62 2.70 -2.19
N ASP A 48 -11.12 3.93 -2.19
CA ASP A 48 -10.70 4.98 -3.13
C ASP A 48 -9.39 5.60 -2.66
N VAL A 49 -8.36 5.52 -3.50
CA VAL A 49 -6.98 5.95 -3.22
C VAL A 49 -6.55 7.12 -4.09
N GLY A 50 -7.45 7.67 -4.91
CA GLY A 50 -7.14 8.77 -5.82
C GLY A 50 -6.54 8.33 -7.16
N PRO A 51 -6.17 9.32 -8.02
CA PRO A 51 -5.84 9.07 -9.42
C PRO A 51 -4.42 8.54 -9.69
N ASP A 52 -3.47 8.78 -8.78
CA ASP A 52 -2.06 8.34 -8.89
C ASP A 52 -1.78 7.15 -7.97
N ALA A 53 -2.80 6.31 -7.79
CA ALA A 53 -2.78 5.14 -6.94
C ALA A 53 -3.75 4.07 -7.44
N ILE A 54 -3.49 2.82 -7.05
CA ILE A 54 -4.40 1.70 -7.26
C ILE A 54 -4.64 1.00 -5.92
N SER A 55 -5.83 0.42 -5.76
CA SER A 55 -6.16 -0.43 -4.62
C SER A 55 -6.56 -1.82 -5.10
N LEU A 56 -6.02 -2.84 -4.45
CA LEU A 56 -6.25 -4.25 -4.71
C LEU A 56 -6.69 -4.95 -3.42
N GLN A 57 -7.37 -6.08 -3.56
CA GLN A 57 -7.77 -6.91 -2.43
C GLN A 57 -7.66 -8.39 -2.77
N SER A 58 -7.37 -9.18 -1.74
CA SER A 58 -7.43 -10.64 -1.76
C SER A 58 -7.66 -11.15 -0.34
N SER A 59 -8.54 -12.13 -0.17
CA SER A 59 -8.73 -12.83 1.12
C SER A 59 -8.96 -11.92 2.35
N GLY A 60 -9.56 -10.75 2.15
CA GLY A 60 -9.81 -9.76 3.22
C GLY A 60 -8.61 -8.87 3.57
N VAL A 61 -7.49 -9.01 2.86
CA VAL A 61 -6.38 -8.05 2.85
C VAL A 61 -6.63 -7.05 1.74
N TYR A 62 -6.33 -5.79 2.02
CA TYR A 62 -6.34 -4.69 1.08
C TYR A 62 -4.93 -4.15 0.94
N VAL A 63 -4.52 -3.81 -0.28
CA VAL A 63 -3.25 -3.13 -0.54
C VAL A 63 -3.48 -1.95 -1.47
N ALA A 64 -2.84 -0.84 -1.18
CA ALA A 64 -2.75 0.31 -2.07
C ALA A 64 -1.30 0.47 -2.55
N PHE A 65 -1.13 0.73 -3.83
CA PHE A 65 0.12 1.22 -4.40
C PHE A 65 -0.08 2.67 -4.81
N MET A 66 0.84 3.55 -4.45
CA MET A 66 0.76 4.98 -4.70
C MET A 66 2.11 5.49 -5.20
N VAL A 67 2.08 6.50 -6.07
CA VAL A 67 3.30 7.13 -6.59
C VAL A 67 3.15 8.63 -6.62
N GLU A 68 4.16 9.33 -6.12
CA GLU A 68 4.20 10.79 -6.12
C GLU A 68 5.58 11.34 -6.53
N ASP A 69 5.64 12.63 -6.86
CA ASP A 69 6.93 13.30 -7.03
C ASP A 69 7.54 13.50 -5.64
N TYR A 70 8.72 12.92 -5.40
CA TYR A 70 9.37 12.98 -4.09
C TYR A 70 10.88 13.14 -4.23
N GLY A 71 11.40 14.19 -3.59
CA GLY A 71 12.83 14.55 -3.63
C GLY A 71 13.62 14.16 -2.38
N GLY A 72 12.97 13.55 -1.38
CA GLY A 72 13.58 13.14 -0.12
C GLY A 72 14.13 11.71 -0.13
N THR A 73 14.57 11.29 1.05
CA THR A 73 15.10 9.94 1.34
C THR A 73 13.98 8.95 1.70
N ASN A 74 14.29 7.65 1.69
CA ASN A 74 13.35 6.62 2.17
C ASN A 74 12.93 6.85 3.63
N ASP A 75 13.86 7.29 4.50
CA ASP A 75 13.56 7.55 5.90
C ASP A 75 12.60 8.74 6.07
N GLU A 76 12.80 9.81 5.29
CA GLU A 76 11.91 10.97 5.29
C GLU A 76 10.52 10.60 4.76
N LEU A 77 10.45 9.85 3.65
CA LEU A 77 9.18 9.39 3.09
C LEU A 77 8.42 8.49 4.08
N LEU A 78 9.11 7.54 4.70
CA LEU A 78 8.50 6.67 5.70
C LEU A 78 7.97 7.47 6.89
N ALA A 79 8.75 8.44 7.39
CA ALA A 79 8.35 9.28 8.52
C ALA A 79 7.10 10.12 8.18
N GLU A 80 7.07 10.75 7.00
CA GLU A 80 5.93 11.54 6.53
C GLU A 80 4.66 10.70 6.37
N MET A 81 4.80 9.48 5.83
CA MET A 81 3.68 8.56 5.69
C MET A 81 3.14 8.09 7.03
N LEU A 82 4.02 7.75 7.99
CA LEU A 82 3.61 7.34 9.32
C LEU A 82 2.96 8.50 10.10
N GLU A 83 3.46 9.73 9.96
CA GLU A 83 2.85 10.92 10.55
C GLU A 83 1.45 11.19 9.96
N THR A 84 1.26 10.90 8.67
CA THR A 84 -0.04 11.02 8.01
C THR A 84 -1.03 9.96 8.49
N LEU A 85 -0.56 8.74 8.78
CA LEU A 85 -1.40 7.62 9.22
C LEU A 85 -1.74 7.64 10.71
N GLU A 86 -0.85 8.16 11.56
CA GLU A 86 -1.04 8.16 13.02
C GLU A 86 -2.40 8.71 13.50
N PRO A 87 -2.94 9.82 12.95
CA PRO A 87 -4.24 10.37 13.34
C PRO A 87 -5.44 9.43 13.13
N ASP A 88 -5.32 8.43 12.26
CA ASP A 88 -6.40 7.49 11.95
C ASP A 88 -6.56 6.39 13.02
N PHE A 89 -5.67 6.38 14.01
CA PHE A 89 -5.63 5.37 15.08
C PHE A 89 -5.83 6.00 16.46
N GLU A 90 -6.70 5.39 17.27
CA GLU A 90 -6.83 5.74 18.69
C GLU A 90 -5.60 5.32 19.51
N SER A 91 -4.88 4.31 19.02
CA SER A 91 -3.58 3.90 19.54
C SER A 91 -2.70 3.50 18.37
N PHE A 92 -1.50 4.06 18.26
CA PHE A 92 -0.61 3.79 17.13
C PHE A 92 0.71 3.17 17.62
N ARG A 93 1.10 2.04 17.04
CA ARG A 93 2.35 1.36 17.37
C ARG A 93 3.03 0.94 16.08
N VAL A 94 4.28 1.38 15.92
CA VAL A 94 5.12 1.06 14.77
C VAL A 94 6.31 0.25 15.25
N LEU A 95 6.63 -0.83 14.54
CA LEU A 95 7.87 -1.57 14.74
C LEU A 95 9.03 -0.86 14.03
N PRO A 96 10.28 -1.01 14.51
CA PRO A 96 11.43 -0.44 13.82
C PRO A 96 11.47 -0.85 12.34
N ALA A 97 11.73 0.12 11.46
CA ALA A 97 11.82 -0.13 10.04
C ALA A 97 12.96 -1.13 9.72
N ALA A 98 12.73 -1.96 8.71
CA ALA A 98 13.73 -2.87 8.16
C ALA A 98 14.01 -2.52 6.70
N ALA A 99 15.22 -2.86 6.24
CA ALA A 99 15.59 -2.71 4.84
C ALA A 99 14.83 -3.74 3.98
N THR A 100 14.40 -3.32 2.80
CA THR A 100 13.79 -4.18 1.78
C THR A 100 14.23 -3.72 0.38
N THR A 101 13.74 -4.39 -0.65
CA THR A 101 13.94 -4.04 -2.05
C THR A 101 12.60 -3.87 -2.77
N VAL A 102 12.55 -2.94 -3.71
CA VAL A 102 11.43 -2.68 -4.62
C VAL A 102 11.96 -2.77 -6.05
N ALA A 103 11.14 -3.23 -7.00
CA ALA A 103 11.51 -3.34 -8.41
C ALA A 103 12.80 -4.15 -8.65
N GLY A 104 13.00 -5.22 -7.88
CA GLY A 104 14.15 -6.13 -7.99
C GLY A 104 15.44 -5.65 -7.29
N ASP A 105 15.74 -4.36 -7.32
CA ASP A 105 17.04 -3.86 -6.83
C ASP A 105 17.03 -2.48 -6.16
N ILE A 106 15.89 -1.80 -6.10
CA ILE A 106 15.82 -0.45 -5.53
C ILE A 106 15.71 -0.55 -4.01
N PRO A 107 16.64 0.04 -3.24
CA PRO A 107 16.57 0.02 -1.79
C PRO A 107 15.29 0.68 -1.29
N GLY A 108 14.56 -0.01 -0.42
CA GLY A 108 13.36 0.48 0.25
C GLY A 108 13.42 0.27 1.76
N LEU A 109 12.40 0.77 2.44
CA LEU A 109 12.14 0.51 3.85
C LEU A 109 10.76 -0.10 4.02
N VAL A 110 10.64 -1.08 4.92
CA VAL A 110 9.37 -1.66 5.37
C VAL A 110 9.18 -1.39 6.85
N ALA A 111 7.96 -1.04 7.24
CA ALA A 111 7.56 -0.96 8.64
C ALA A 111 6.19 -1.61 8.84
N LEU A 112 6.10 -2.40 9.92
CA LEU A 112 4.83 -2.96 10.38
C LEU A 112 4.25 -2.04 11.45
N PHE A 113 2.95 -1.78 11.36
CA PHE A 113 2.26 -0.97 12.35
C PHE A 113 0.86 -1.52 12.67
N SER A 114 0.37 -1.18 13.85
CA SER A 114 -0.90 -1.69 14.37
C SER A 114 -1.53 -0.69 15.33
N GLY A 115 -2.84 -0.82 15.49
CA GLY A 115 -3.59 0.09 16.34
C GLY A 115 -5.08 -0.19 16.36
N ALA A 116 -5.78 0.44 17.30
CA ALA A 116 -7.23 0.50 17.28
C ALA A 116 -7.67 1.59 16.30
N SER A 117 -8.39 1.21 15.25
CA SER A 117 -8.99 2.12 14.28
C SER A 117 -10.36 1.59 13.84
N LYS A 118 -11.20 2.49 13.32
CA LYS A 118 -12.46 2.14 12.66
C LYS A 118 -12.29 1.91 11.15
N GLU A 119 -11.18 2.40 10.60
CA GLU A 119 -10.93 2.48 9.15
C GLU A 119 -9.86 1.47 8.73
N TRP A 120 -8.94 1.13 9.63
CA TRP A 120 -7.83 0.22 9.37
C TRP A 120 -8.02 -1.16 9.99
N GLY A 121 -7.42 -2.17 9.35
CA GLY A 121 -7.27 -3.51 9.86
C GLY A 121 -6.36 -3.59 11.10
N ALA A 122 -6.37 -4.76 11.73
CA ALA A 122 -5.59 -5.00 12.95
C ALA A 122 -4.08 -5.07 12.69
N GLU A 123 -3.69 -5.48 11.48
CA GLU A 123 -2.30 -5.57 11.01
C GLU A 123 -2.13 -4.73 9.76
N ASN A 124 -1.05 -3.95 9.73
CA ASN A 124 -0.74 -3.07 8.62
C ASN A 124 0.76 -3.09 8.31
N GLU A 125 1.08 -2.90 7.04
CA GLU A 125 2.44 -2.82 6.53
C GLU A 125 2.54 -1.63 5.59
N ILE A 126 3.63 -0.89 5.71
CA ILE A 126 4.00 0.13 4.74
C ILE A 126 5.39 -0.18 4.21
N VAL A 127 5.52 -0.12 2.88
CA VAL A 127 6.79 -0.16 2.18
C VAL A 127 6.96 1.13 1.41
N VAL A 128 8.13 1.74 1.52
CA VAL A 128 8.49 2.95 0.76
C VAL A 128 9.81 2.78 0.04
N ALA A 129 9.91 3.37 -1.15
CA ALA A 129 11.16 3.50 -1.87
C ALA A 129 11.19 4.82 -2.66
N THR A 130 12.33 5.49 -2.68
CA THR A 130 12.55 6.69 -3.50
C THR A 130 13.50 6.38 -4.65
N HIS A 131 13.13 6.80 -5.86
CA HIS A 131 13.93 6.58 -7.05
C HIS A 131 13.64 7.63 -8.12
N GLY A 132 14.67 8.22 -8.71
CA GLY A 132 14.50 9.10 -9.87
C GLY A 132 13.63 10.35 -9.63
N GLY A 133 13.50 10.81 -8.37
CA GLY A 133 12.61 11.91 -8.01
C GLY A 133 11.15 11.48 -7.78
N LEU A 134 10.89 10.17 -7.67
CA LEU A 134 9.61 9.58 -7.32
C LEU A 134 9.67 8.96 -5.93
N GLY A 135 8.53 9.02 -5.22
CA GLY A 135 8.25 8.24 -4.03
C GLY A 135 7.23 7.16 -4.38
N VAL A 136 7.57 5.90 -4.09
CA VAL A 136 6.72 4.73 -4.31
C VAL A 136 6.33 4.20 -2.95
N ILE A 137 5.03 4.02 -2.74
CA ILE A 137 4.48 3.58 -1.46
C ILE A 137 3.57 2.37 -1.72
N MET A 138 3.77 1.32 -0.95
CA MET A 138 2.81 0.22 -0.81
C MET A 138 2.27 0.24 0.62
N LEU A 139 0.95 0.20 0.76
CA LEU A 139 0.27 0.25 2.04
C LEU A 139 -0.75 -0.89 2.11
N ALA A 140 -0.47 -1.88 2.96
CA ALA A 140 -1.31 -3.03 3.13
C ALA A 140 -1.99 -3.03 4.50
N THR A 141 -3.24 -3.49 4.54
CA THR A 141 -4.05 -3.59 5.76
C THR A 141 -4.92 -4.84 5.74
N GLY A 142 -5.09 -5.48 6.90
CA GLY A 142 -5.94 -6.65 7.00
C GLY A 142 -6.26 -7.10 8.42
N PRO A 143 -7.11 -8.13 8.55
CA PRO A 143 -7.36 -8.80 9.81
C PRO A 143 -6.10 -9.48 10.35
N ALA A 144 -6.06 -9.69 11.67
CA ALA A 144 -4.94 -10.35 12.33
C ALA A 144 -4.62 -11.72 11.70
N GLY A 145 -3.34 -11.91 11.34
CA GLY A 145 -2.79 -13.11 10.73
C GLY A 145 -3.12 -13.30 9.24
N GLN A 146 -3.85 -12.39 8.59
CA GLN A 146 -4.10 -12.49 7.15
C GLN A 146 -2.99 -11.84 6.33
N LEU A 147 -2.41 -10.74 6.82
CA LEU A 147 -1.34 -10.05 6.10
C LEU A 147 -0.13 -10.96 5.88
N SER A 148 0.30 -11.67 6.94
CA SER A 148 1.40 -12.63 6.84
C SER A 148 1.14 -13.81 5.89
N ARG A 149 -0.14 -14.13 5.60
CA ARG A 149 -0.47 -15.18 4.62
C ARG A 149 -0.32 -14.69 3.19
N MET A 150 -0.52 -13.39 2.97
CA MET A 150 -0.40 -12.74 1.67
C MET A 150 1.00 -12.14 1.45
N GLN A 151 1.93 -12.26 2.41
CA GLN A 151 3.26 -11.65 2.32
C GLN A 151 4.01 -12.04 1.04
N ALA A 152 3.98 -13.32 0.66
CA ALA A 152 4.66 -13.79 -0.55
C ALA A 152 4.14 -13.11 -1.81
N ASP A 153 2.84 -12.83 -1.87
CA ASP A 153 2.23 -12.12 -2.98
C ASP A 153 2.63 -10.63 -2.97
N LEU A 154 2.60 -9.99 -1.79
CA LEU A 154 3.03 -8.60 -1.62
C LEU A 154 4.50 -8.41 -2.03
N ASP A 155 5.37 -9.31 -1.56
CA ASP A 155 6.79 -9.31 -1.90
C ASP A 155 7.00 -9.51 -3.40
N THR A 156 6.24 -10.40 -4.04
CA THR A 156 6.29 -10.61 -5.50
C THR A 156 5.84 -9.37 -6.26
N MET A 157 4.72 -8.75 -5.85
CA MET A 157 4.23 -7.51 -6.48
C MET A 157 5.22 -6.35 -6.33
N LEU A 158 5.95 -6.27 -5.21
CA LEU A 158 7.01 -5.29 -5.00
C LEU A 158 8.25 -5.59 -5.85
N ASP A 159 8.65 -6.86 -5.96
CA ASP A 159 9.82 -7.28 -6.73
C ASP A 159 9.62 -7.05 -8.24
N ASP A 160 8.43 -7.39 -8.74
CA ASP A 160 8.04 -7.25 -10.16
C ASP A 160 7.59 -5.83 -10.54
N LEU A 161 7.60 -4.89 -9.58
CA LEU A 161 7.19 -3.51 -9.80
C LEU A 161 8.09 -2.86 -10.86
N VAL A 162 7.50 -2.20 -11.86
CA VAL A 162 8.25 -1.52 -12.91
C VAL A 162 8.28 -0.03 -12.62
N LEU A 163 9.49 0.54 -12.50
CA LEU A 163 9.69 1.99 -12.39
C LEU A 163 10.26 2.59 -13.69
N PRO A 164 9.87 3.83 -14.04
CA PRO A 164 10.52 4.57 -15.11
C PRO A 164 11.99 4.87 -14.74
N ARG A 165 12.89 4.74 -15.71
CA ARG A 165 14.33 5.00 -15.56
C ARG A 165 14.72 6.38 -16.08
#